data_AF-A0A2A3AKA2-F1
#
_entry.id   AF-A0A2A3AKA2-F1
#
_cell.length_a   1.000
_cell.length_b   1.000
_cell.length_c   1.000
_cell.angle_alpha   90.00
_cell.angle_beta   90.00
_cell.angle_gamma   90.00
#
_symmetry.space_group_name_H-M   'P 1'
#
loop_
_entity.id
_entity.type
_entity.pdbx_description
1 polymer ?
#
loop_
_entity_poly.entity_id
_entity_poly.type
_entity_poly.pdbx_seq_one_letter_code
_entity_poly.pdbx_strand_id
1 'polypeptide(L)'
;MATLLYRVGAWCARKAPAVMIVWLMILALAGAAAFVFAKGTSSQYSVPDAPYQRVLDEMNERMPEATFGSGAVVFRTTGGQAFSEKEREEITSALDGAVEDVPVISSITDPFEAQEQLDGAARSVAEGQQQLDSGQDELQRGERELEQQRRDLDRA
;
A
#
# COMPACT_ATOMS: atom_id res chain seq x y z
N MET A 1 -25.27 20.17 -54.40
CA MET A 1 -24.47 19.56 -53.31
C MET A 1 -24.08 18.11 -53.60
N ALA A 2 -24.98 17.25 -54.08
CA ALA A 2 -24.69 15.85 -54.41
C ALA A 2 -23.56 15.63 -55.44
N THR A 3 -23.39 16.56 -56.40
CA THR A 3 -22.32 16.50 -57.41
C THR A 3 -20.91 16.69 -56.85
N LEU A 4 -20.75 17.42 -55.75
CA LEU A 4 -19.45 17.57 -55.07
C LEU A 4 -19.07 16.28 -54.36
N LEU A 5 -20.01 15.67 -53.63
CA LEU A 5 -19.78 14.36 -52.99
C LEU A 5 -19.54 13.25 -54.02
N TYR A 6 -20.25 13.27 -55.15
CA TYR A 6 -20.02 12.30 -56.23
C TYR A 6 -18.61 12.42 -56.82
N ARG A 7 -18.11 13.65 -57.01
CA ARG A 7 -16.74 13.86 -57.52
C ARG A 7 -15.67 13.42 -56.52
N VAL A 8 -15.84 13.72 -55.23
CA VAL A 8 -14.92 13.28 -54.18
C VAL A 8 -14.97 11.76 -54.02
N GLY A 9 -16.17 11.17 -53.97
CA GLY A 9 -16.35 9.72 -53.89
C GLY A 9 -15.80 8.96 -55.09
N ALA A 10 -16.04 9.44 -56.32
CA ALA A 10 -15.51 8.83 -57.53
C ALA A 10 -13.97 8.96 -57.63
N TRP A 11 -13.39 10.04 -57.12
CA TRP A 11 -11.94 10.23 -57.07
C TRP A 11 -11.30 9.30 -56.02
N CYS A 12 -11.90 9.19 -54.83
CA CYS A 12 -11.51 8.23 -53.82
C CYS A 12 -11.62 6.78 -54.31
N ALA A 13 -12.67 6.44 -55.07
CA ALA A 13 -12.85 5.11 -55.65
C ALA A 13 -11.83 4.80 -56.77
N ARG A 14 -11.48 5.79 -57.61
CA ARG A 14 -10.45 5.64 -58.66
C ARG A 14 -9.03 5.49 -58.10
N LYS A 15 -8.77 6.02 -56.90
CA LYS A 15 -7.48 5.94 -56.19
C LYS A 15 -7.63 5.21 -54.85
N ALA A 16 -8.54 4.23 -54.80
CA ALA A 16 -8.83 3.45 -53.59
C ALA A 16 -7.59 2.93 -52.86
N PRO A 17 -6.56 2.34 -53.53
CA PRO A 17 -5.37 1.88 -52.82
C PRO A 17 -4.57 3.02 -52.18
N ALA A 18 -4.49 4.20 -52.82
CA ALA A 18 -3.77 5.35 -52.25
C ALA A 18 -4.51 5.93 -51.03
N VAL A 19 -5.85 6.01 -51.09
CA VAL A 19 -6.68 6.47 -49.97
C VAL A 19 -6.56 5.52 -48.77
N MET A 20 -6.54 4.20 -49.03
CA MET A 20 -6.31 3.19 -47.99
C MET A 20 -4.93 3.32 -47.34
N ILE A 21 -3.86 3.51 -48.12
CA ILE A 21 -2.51 3.70 -47.59
C ILE A 21 -2.42 4.94 -46.71
N VAL A 22 -3.03 6.06 -47.14
CA VAL A 22 -3.05 7.30 -46.36
C VAL A 22 -3.79 7.09 -45.04
N TRP A 23 -4.94 6.42 -45.05
CA TRP A 23 -5.67 6.11 -43.83
C TRP A 23 -4.90 5.19 -42.89
N LEU A 24 -4.26 4.15 -43.42
CA LEU A 24 -3.41 3.26 -42.63
C LEU A 24 -2.24 4.01 -42.01
N MET A 25 -1.61 4.95 -42.73
CA MET A 25 -0.58 5.82 -42.17
C MET A 25 -1.13 6.71 -41.04
N ILE A 26 -2.30 7.33 -41.22
CA ILE A 26 -2.92 8.16 -40.19
C ILE A 26 -3.22 7.33 -38.93
N LEU A 27 -3.78 6.12 -39.10
CA LEU A 27 -4.06 5.23 -37.98
C LEU A 27 -2.78 4.74 -37.30
N ALA A 28 -1.73 4.42 -38.05
CA ALA A 28 -0.45 4.04 -37.50
C ALA A 28 0.18 5.19 -36.70
N LEU A 29 0.11 6.43 -37.22
CA LEU A 29 0.61 7.62 -36.53
C LEU A 29 -0.17 7.92 -35.26
N ALA A 30 -1.50 7.80 -35.31
CA ALA A 30 -2.38 7.96 -34.15
C ALA A 30 -2.12 6.87 -33.11
N GLY A 31 -1.94 5.62 -33.53
CA GLY A 31 -1.59 4.50 -32.64
C GLY A 31 -0.22 4.68 -31.99
N ALA A 32 0.79 5.15 -32.73
CA ALA A 32 2.11 5.45 -32.19
C ALA A 32 2.07 6.61 -31.19
N ALA A 33 1.33 7.69 -31.52
CA ALA A 33 1.10 8.79 -30.60
C ALA A 33 0.38 8.31 -29.34
N ALA A 34 -0.71 7.56 -29.48
CA ALA A 34 -1.42 6.98 -28.34
C ALA A 34 -0.51 6.10 -27.49
N PHE A 35 0.34 5.26 -28.08
CA PHE A 35 1.29 4.43 -27.32
C PHE A 35 2.31 5.27 -26.52
N VAL A 36 2.81 6.36 -27.10
CA VAL A 36 3.75 7.26 -26.41
C VAL A 36 3.06 8.07 -25.31
N PHE A 37 1.84 8.58 -25.57
CA PHE A 37 1.06 9.39 -24.63
C PHE A 37 0.22 8.57 -23.64
N ALA A 38 0.10 7.25 -23.82
CA ALA A 38 -0.62 6.34 -22.92
C ALA A 38 0.10 6.13 -21.58
N LYS A 39 1.26 6.76 -21.35
CA LYS A 39 2.00 6.71 -20.09
C LYS A 39 1.31 7.38 -18.87
N GLY A 40 0.02 7.64 -18.96
CA GLY A 40 -0.82 8.05 -17.85
C GLY A 40 -0.98 9.55 -17.76
N THR A 41 -2.24 10.01 -17.68
CA THR A 41 -2.53 11.35 -17.20
C THR A 41 -2.16 11.39 -15.72
N SER A 42 -1.05 12.05 -15.39
CA SER A 42 -0.71 12.33 -14.00
C SER A 42 -1.82 13.17 -13.37
N SER A 43 -2.43 12.67 -12.29
CA SER A 43 -3.40 13.42 -11.49
C SER A 43 -2.74 14.55 -10.67
N GLN A 44 -1.44 14.81 -10.86
CA GLN A 44 -0.76 15.94 -10.22
C GLN A 44 -1.08 17.23 -10.96
N TYR A 45 -2.11 17.92 -10.49
CA TYR A 45 -2.35 19.32 -10.83
C TYR A 45 -1.41 20.19 -9.98
N SER A 46 -0.30 20.60 -10.59
CA SER A 46 0.62 21.59 -10.02
C SER A 46 0.22 22.97 -10.55
N VAL A 47 -0.09 23.92 -9.65
CA VAL A 47 -0.29 25.34 -9.99
C VAL A 47 0.93 26.09 -9.48
N PRO A 48 1.89 26.45 -10.36
CA PRO A 48 3.09 27.18 -9.96
C PRO A 48 2.72 28.42 -9.13
N ASP A 49 3.46 28.65 -8.04
CA ASP A 49 3.29 29.77 -7.09
C ASP A 49 2.08 29.75 -6.15
N ALA A 50 1.31 28.67 -6.09
CA ALA A 50 0.23 28.60 -5.11
C ALA A 50 0.78 28.49 -3.66
N PRO A 51 0.21 29.20 -2.67
CA PRO A 51 0.67 29.13 -1.27
C PRO A 51 0.68 27.71 -0.69
N TYR A 52 -0.25 26.85 -1.14
CA TYR A 52 -0.29 25.45 -0.71
C TYR A 52 0.93 24.65 -1.21
N GLN A 53 1.46 24.97 -2.40
CA GLN A 53 2.64 24.28 -2.93
C GLN A 53 3.89 24.56 -2.11
N ARG A 54 4.10 25.80 -1.64
CA ARG A 54 5.25 26.13 -0.79
C ARG A 54 5.24 25.37 0.53
N VAL A 55 4.06 25.17 1.11
CA VAL A 55 3.89 24.36 2.33
C VAL A 55 4.18 22.89 2.04
N LEU A 56 3.72 22.37 0.90
CA LEU A 56 4.04 21.00 0.46
C LEU A 56 5.53 20.82 0.17
N ASP A 57 6.19 21.80 -0.45
CA ASP A 57 7.62 21.78 -0.74
C ASP A 57 8.45 21.82 0.56
N GLU A 58 8.08 22.68 1.50
CA GLU A 58 8.73 22.75 2.83
C GLU A 58 8.47 21.48 3.66
N MET A 59 7.27 20.88 3.54
CA MET A 59 6.96 19.58 4.15
C MET A 59 7.80 18.47 3.52
N ASN A 60 7.98 18.46 2.19
CA ASN A 60 8.85 17.52 1.49
C ASN A 60 10.33 17.66 1.87
N GLU A 61 10.82 18.89 2.05
CA GLU A 61 12.21 19.14 2.46
C GLU A 61 12.48 18.71 3.90
N ARG A 62 11.54 18.99 4.83
CA ARG A 62 11.75 18.74 6.26
C ARG A 62 11.31 17.35 6.72
N MET A 63 10.33 16.77 6.04
CA MET A 63 9.74 15.47 6.35
C MET A 63 9.58 14.66 5.05
N PRO A 64 10.68 14.31 4.37
CA PRO A 64 10.60 13.53 3.14
C PRO A 64 9.90 12.18 3.34
N GLU A 65 9.89 11.67 4.57
CA GLU A 65 9.21 10.43 4.96
C GLU A 65 7.68 10.58 5.13
N ALA A 66 7.18 11.80 5.35
CA ALA A 66 5.74 12.04 5.57
C ALA A 66 4.93 12.10 4.25
N THR A 67 5.60 12.12 3.11
CA THR A 67 4.98 12.25 1.78
C THR A 67 4.67 10.90 1.13
N PHE A 68 4.97 9.78 1.78
CA PHE A 68 4.61 8.47 1.25
C PHE A 68 3.11 8.23 1.42
N GLY A 69 2.39 8.19 0.30
CA GLY A 69 1.04 7.63 0.28
C GLY A 69 1.08 6.16 0.70
N SER A 70 0.19 5.75 1.60
CA SER A 70 0.07 4.35 2.00
C SER A 70 -0.89 3.60 1.08
N GLY A 71 -0.51 2.37 0.72
CA GLY A 71 -1.34 1.44 -0.05
C GLY A 71 -1.38 0.09 0.64
N ALA A 72 -2.55 -0.54 0.69
CA ALA A 72 -2.73 -1.87 1.26
C ALA A 72 -3.00 -2.88 0.15
N VAL A 73 -2.24 -3.98 0.14
CA VAL A 73 -2.46 -5.14 -0.72
C VAL A 73 -2.86 -6.31 0.18
N VAL A 74 -3.93 -7.01 -0.19
CA VAL A 74 -4.48 -8.11 0.61
C VAL A 74 -4.37 -9.41 -0.18
N PHE A 75 -3.62 -10.36 0.37
CA PHE A 75 -3.53 -11.73 -0.15
C PHE A 75 -4.59 -12.61 0.52
N ARG A 76 -5.25 -13.46 -0.27
CA ARG A 76 -6.21 -14.44 0.26
C ARG A 76 -6.01 -15.79 -0.42
N THR A 77 -6.15 -16.86 0.33
CA THR A 77 -6.26 -18.22 -0.21
C THR A 77 -7.68 -18.46 -0.72
N THR A 78 -7.83 -19.42 -1.63
CA THR A 78 -9.15 -19.86 -2.07
C THR A 78 -9.69 -20.88 -1.07
N GLY A 79 -10.88 -20.64 -0.53
CA GLY A 79 -11.53 -21.57 0.39
C GLY A 79 -11.18 -21.40 1.87
N GLY A 80 -10.55 -20.27 2.27
CA GLY A 80 -10.33 -19.93 3.68
C GLY A 80 -9.26 -20.78 4.39
N GLN A 81 -8.43 -21.47 3.62
CA GLN A 81 -7.32 -22.27 4.14
C GLN A 81 -6.17 -21.36 4.58
N ALA A 82 -5.37 -21.79 5.55
CA ALA A 82 -4.15 -21.05 5.90
C ALA A 82 -3.15 -21.11 4.74
N PHE A 83 -2.32 -20.07 4.62
CA PHE A 83 -1.18 -20.11 3.70
C PHE A 83 -0.20 -21.20 4.12
N SER A 84 0.23 -22.02 3.16
CA SER A 84 1.36 -22.93 3.35
C SER A 84 2.67 -22.15 3.47
N GLU A 85 3.67 -22.75 4.10
CA GLU A 85 4.99 -22.11 4.27
C GLU A 85 5.60 -21.66 2.94
N LYS A 86 5.44 -22.50 1.91
CA LYS A 86 5.90 -22.19 0.56
C LYS A 86 5.18 -20.98 -0.05
N GLU A 87 3.86 -20.86 0.15
CA GLU A 87 3.11 -19.70 -0.34
C GLU A 87 3.50 -18.42 0.40
N ARG A 88 3.81 -18.51 1.70
CA ARG A 88 4.30 -17.36 2.48
C ARG A 88 5.64 -16.87 1.94
N GLU A 89 6.58 -17.79 1.74
CA GLU A 89 7.91 -17.49 1.19
C GLU A 89 7.82 -16.89 -0.23
N GLU A 90 6.95 -17.43 -1.09
CA GLU A 90 6.71 -16.88 -2.44
C GLU A 90 6.12 -15.46 -2.39
N ILE A 91 5.20 -15.18 -1.47
CA ILE A 91 4.61 -13.84 -1.29
C ILE A 91 5.66 -12.86 -0.78
N THR A 92 6.41 -13.21 0.26
CA THR A 92 7.47 -12.36 0.81
C THR A 92 8.53 -12.05 -0.24
N SER A 93 9.00 -13.05 -0.99
CA SER A 93 9.99 -12.85 -2.05
C SER A 93 9.46 -11.96 -3.18
N ALA A 94 8.17 -12.08 -3.54
CA ALA A 94 7.56 -11.22 -4.54
C ALA A 94 7.42 -9.76 -4.05
N LEU A 95 7.12 -9.57 -2.77
CA LEU A 95 7.05 -8.26 -2.14
C LEU A 95 8.43 -7.60 -2.09
N ASP A 96 9.47 -8.33 -1.69
CA ASP A 96 10.84 -7.82 -1.67
C ASP A 96 11.31 -7.39 -3.07
N GLY A 97 11.05 -8.22 -4.09
CA GLY A 97 11.35 -7.87 -5.48
C GLY A 97 10.60 -6.62 -5.97
N ALA A 98 9.36 -6.39 -5.49
CA ALA A 98 8.59 -5.21 -5.87
C ALA A 98 9.21 -3.89 -5.36
N VAL A 99 9.92 -3.91 -4.22
CA VAL A 99 10.68 -2.75 -3.73
C VAL A 99 11.81 -2.40 -4.69
N GLU A 100 12.50 -3.41 -5.24
CA GLU A 100 13.61 -3.21 -6.18
C GLU A 100 13.12 -2.75 -7.56
N ASP A 101 12.02 -3.33 -8.05
CA ASP A 101 11.53 -3.11 -9.41
C ASP A 101 10.70 -1.83 -9.58
N VAL A 102 10.11 -1.30 -8.49
CA VAL A 102 9.18 -0.16 -8.54
C VAL A 102 9.75 1.04 -7.76
N PRO A 103 10.33 2.05 -8.45
CA PRO A 103 11.01 3.18 -7.80
C PRO A 103 10.14 4.06 -6.89
N VAL A 104 8.82 3.91 -6.93
CA VAL A 104 7.87 4.66 -6.08
C VAL A 104 7.65 4.00 -4.72
N ILE A 105 8.05 2.74 -4.55
CA ILE A 105 7.88 2.00 -3.30
C ILE A 105 9.15 2.19 -2.46
N SER A 106 9.03 2.88 -1.33
CA SER A 106 10.15 3.13 -0.40
C SER A 106 10.32 2.03 0.64
N SER A 107 9.22 1.40 1.05
CA SER A 107 9.24 0.27 1.98
C SER A 107 8.00 -0.60 1.81
N ILE A 108 8.15 -1.88 2.14
CA ILE A 108 7.05 -2.82 2.29
C ILE A 108 7.16 -3.45 3.68
N THR A 109 6.01 -3.65 4.32
CA THR A 109 5.91 -4.41 5.56
C THR A 109 5.49 -5.84 5.22
N ASP A 110 6.28 -6.83 5.64
CA ASP A 110 5.90 -8.24 5.50
C ASP A 110 4.63 -8.51 6.34
N PRO A 111 3.53 -8.99 5.71
CA PRO A 111 2.27 -9.19 6.41
C PRO A 111 2.32 -10.36 7.42
N PHE A 112 3.17 -11.35 7.20
CA PHE A 112 3.33 -12.51 8.06
C PHE A 112 4.21 -12.20 9.27
N GLU A 113 5.29 -11.46 9.09
CA GLU A 113 6.12 -10.97 10.20
C GLU A 113 5.31 -10.00 11.08
N ALA A 114 4.59 -9.07 10.46
CA ALA A 114 3.71 -8.15 11.19
C ALA A 114 2.64 -8.90 12.00
N GLN A 115 2.06 -9.97 11.44
CA GLN A 115 1.11 -10.81 12.18
C GLN A 115 1.77 -11.53 13.35
N GLU A 116 2.97 -12.07 13.18
CA GLU A 116 3.70 -12.74 14.26
C GLU A 116 4.04 -11.77 15.40
N GLN A 117 4.45 -10.54 15.08
CA GLN A 117 4.70 -9.50 16.07
C GLN A 117 3.42 -9.14 16.84
N LEU A 118 2.28 -9.02 16.16
CA LEU A 118 0.98 -8.77 16.80
C LEU A 118 0.55 -9.90 17.73
N ASP A 119 0.71 -11.15 17.28
CA ASP A 119 0.39 -12.34 18.07
C ASP A 119 1.30 -12.43 19.31
N GLY A 120 2.60 -12.13 19.14
CA GLY A 120 3.57 -12.07 20.22
C GLY A 120 3.21 -10.99 21.25
N ALA A 121 2.88 -9.78 20.80
CA ALA A 121 2.45 -8.69 21.67
C ALA A 121 1.20 -9.04 22.47
N ALA A 122 0.21 -9.69 21.84
CA ALA A 122 -1.00 -10.15 22.52
C ALA A 122 -0.69 -11.16 23.63
N ARG A 123 0.25 -12.10 23.40
CA ARG A 123 0.69 -13.06 24.43
C ARG A 123 1.39 -12.35 25.58
N SER A 124 2.33 -11.45 25.31
CA SER A 124 3.04 -10.71 26.36
C SER A 124 2.08 -9.87 27.23
N VAL A 125 1.04 -9.29 26.64
CA VAL A 125 0.00 -8.58 27.40
C VAL A 125 -0.75 -9.53 28.32
N ALA A 126 -1.14 -10.72 27.84
CA ALA A 126 -1.83 -11.72 28.65
C ALA A 126 -0.96 -12.24 29.80
N GLU A 127 0.31 -12.51 29.54
CA GLU A 127 1.29 -12.93 30.56
C GLU A 127 1.51 -11.84 31.61
N GLY A 128 1.64 -10.58 31.17
CA GLY A 128 1.78 -9.44 32.07
C GLY A 128 0.57 -9.26 32.99
N GLN A 129 -0.65 -9.47 32.48
CA GLN A 129 -1.87 -9.44 33.29
C GLN A 129 -1.85 -10.53 34.37
N GLN A 130 -1.48 -11.76 34.01
CA GLN A 130 -1.40 -12.86 34.97
C GLN A 130 -0.37 -12.58 36.07
N GLN A 131 0.78 -11.99 35.72
CA GLN A 131 1.81 -11.61 36.69
C GLN A 131 1.33 -10.52 37.66
N LEU A 132 0.55 -9.55 37.18
CA LEU A 132 -0.05 -8.51 38.02
C LEU A 132 -1.03 -9.11 39.02
N ASP A 133 -1.89 -10.03 38.58
CA ASP A 133 -2.85 -10.71 39.46
C ASP A 133 -2.14 -11.54 40.54
N SER A 134 -1.12 -12.31 40.17
CA SER A 134 -0.33 -13.07 41.15
C SER A 134 0.41 -12.17 42.14
N GLY A 135 0.98 -11.05 41.65
CA GLY A 135 1.65 -10.08 42.52
C GLY A 135 0.68 -9.42 43.50
N GLN A 136 -0.54 -9.12 43.09
CA GLN A 136 -1.58 -8.60 44.00
C GLN A 136 -1.96 -9.60 45.08
N ASP A 137 -2.12 -10.88 44.73
CA ASP A 137 -2.40 -11.94 45.69
C ASP A 137 -1.28 -12.10 46.73
N GLU A 138 -0.02 -12.03 46.30
CA GLU A 138 1.14 -12.09 47.18
C GLU A 138 1.19 -10.89 48.14
N LEU A 139 0.92 -9.68 47.64
CA LEU A 139 0.86 -8.48 48.49
C LEU A 139 -0.23 -8.60 49.56
N GLN A 140 -1.43 -9.05 49.19
CA GLN A 140 -2.51 -9.25 50.16
C GLN A 140 -2.22 -10.35 51.20
N ARG A 141 -1.42 -11.37 50.84
CA ARG A 141 -0.97 -12.38 51.81
C ARG A 141 0.06 -11.79 52.76
N GLY A 142 1.05 -11.06 52.23
CA GLY A 142 2.06 -10.38 53.04
C GLY A 142 1.45 -9.37 54.02
N GLU A 143 0.46 -8.58 53.59
CA GLU A 143 -0.26 -7.65 54.47
C GLU A 143 -0.97 -8.38 55.62
N ARG A 144 -1.66 -9.49 55.33
CA ARG A 144 -2.33 -10.31 56.34
C ARG A 144 -1.35 -10.90 57.36
N GLU A 145 -0.18 -11.36 56.89
CA GLU A 145 0.88 -11.88 57.77
C GLU A 145 1.46 -10.79 58.67
N LEU A 146 1.74 -9.60 58.13
CA LEU A 146 2.26 -8.47 58.90
C LEU A 146 1.26 -8.01 59.98
N GLU A 147 -0.03 -7.95 59.66
CA GLU A 147 -1.07 -7.66 60.65
C GLU A 147 -1.13 -8.72 61.76
N GLN A 148 -0.96 -9.99 61.41
CA GLN A 148 -0.96 -11.08 62.38
C GLN A 148 0.24 -10.97 63.32
N GLN A 149 1.45 -10.78 62.79
CA GLN A 149 2.67 -10.60 63.57
C GLN A 149 2.57 -9.39 64.51
N ARG A 150 2.00 -8.28 64.05
CA ARG A 150 1.78 -7.10 64.89
C ARG A 150 0.82 -7.36 66.04
N ARG A 151 -0.29 -8.07 65.77
CA ARG A 151 -1.24 -8.50 66.82
C ARG A 151 -0.61 -9.43 67.85
N ASP A 152 0.31 -10.29 67.43
CA ASP A 152 1.01 -11.21 68.34
C ASP A 152 2.03 -10.45 69.21
N LEU A 153 2.73 -9.45 68.67
CA LEU A 153 3.63 -8.57 69.43
C LEU A 153 2.90 -7.74 70.50
N ASP A 154 1.73 -7.18 70.18
CA ASP A 154 0.95 -6.38 71.13
C ASP A 154 0.35 -7.20 72.30
N ARG A 155 0.35 -8.54 72.18
CA ARG A 155 -0.16 -9.46 73.22
C ARG A 155 0.93 -10.01 74.15
N ALA A 156 2.20 -9.84 73.81
CA ALA A 156 3.36 -10.32 74.57
C ALA A 156 3.83 -9.28 75.59
#